data_AF-A0A2N3EGG4-F1
#
_entry.id   AF-A0A2N3EGG4-F1
#
_cell.length_a   1.000
_cell.length_b   1.000
_cell.length_c   1.000
_cell.angle_alpha   90.00
_cell.angle_beta   90.00
_cell.angle_gamma   90.00
#
_symmetry.space_group_name_H-M   'P 1'
#
loop_
_entity.id
_entity.type
_entity.pdbx_description
1 polymer ?
#
loop_
_entity_poly.entity_id
_entity_poly.type
_entity_poly.pdbx_seq_one_letter_code
_entity_poly.pdbx_strand_id
1 'polypeptide(L)'
;MTMQKDASLTLITGRRGSGKSTRAKAMTKGKPKVVVFDPLDEYTGGKIVKCYSLPEVGRAIRRLYGRGFAISYVPRAGAEAECLHRLTSALWQVQCPYEGGRDPRKLTLVVEEMDLSFPSHKLPTEFSGVANVVNRGRHVGIEVVGVTQRPAQVSKTFRGNVLTTYVFPLAEEDDQQAMLKRLGKRWKEPLRTLANHHCLMAENGQVTAFRQSKTGLLTPVSLRT
;
A
#
# COMPACT_ATOMS: atom_id res chain seq x y z
N MET A 1 23.27 -14.96 11.77
CA MET A 1 22.96 -13.84 10.84
C MET A 1 21.84 -13.00 11.44
N THR A 2 22.10 -11.74 11.76
CA THR A 2 21.07 -10.81 12.25
C THR A 2 20.13 -10.48 11.09
N MET A 3 18.83 -10.74 11.25
CA MET A 3 17.83 -10.49 10.21
C MET A 3 17.75 -8.99 9.93
N GLN A 4 17.90 -8.58 8.66
CA GLN A 4 17.81 -7.18 8.28
C GLN A 4 16.35 -6.70 8.38
N LYS A 5 16.11 -5.64 9.14
CA LYS A 5 14.78 -5.02 9.30
C LYS A 5 14.57 -3.98 8.20
N ASP A 6 14.08 -4.44 7.05
CA ASP A 6 13.97 -3.68 5.79
C ASP A 6 12.53 -3.63 5.25
N ALA A 7 11.51 -3.88 6.07
CA ALA A 7 10.13 -3.64 5.66
C ALA A 7 9.93 -2.16 5.28
N SER A 8 9.24 -1.93 4.17
CA SER A 8 9.08 -0.61 3.56
C SER A 8 7.61 -0.23 3.41
N LEU A 9 7.39 1.08 3.29
CA LEU A 9 6.10 1.65 2.97
C LEU A 9 6.14 2.17 1.54
N THR A 10 5.13 1.84 0.74
CA THR A 10 4.97 2.28 -0.64
C THR A 10 3.63 2.96 -0.83
N LEU A 11 3.61 4.10 -1.53
CA LEU A 11 2.40 4.75 -2.01
C LEU A 11 2.25 4.52 -3.51
N ILE A 12 1.06 4.08 -3.94
CA ILE A 12 0.66 3.99 -5.34
C ILE A 12 -0.55 4.89 -5.54
N THR A 13 -0.45 5.87 -6.44
CA THR A 13 -1.52 6.84 -6.63
C THR A 13 -1.75 7.22 -8.09
N GLY A 14 -2.95 7.70 -8.42
CA GLY A 14 -3.42 7.95 -9.78
C GLY A 14 -4.94 7.78 -9.91
N ARG A 15 -5.54 8.36 -10.95
CA ARG A 15 -6.98 8.23 -11.25
C ARG A 15 -7.40 6.79 -11.61
N ARG A 16 -8.69 6.50 -11.69
CA ARG A 16 -9.20 5.22 -12.21
C ARG A 16 -8.63 4.88 -13.59
N GLY A 17 -8.34 3.60 -13.86
CA GLY A 17 -7.81 3.13 -15.16
C GLY A 17 -6.34 3.48 -15.44
N SER A 18 -5.66 4.17 -14.53
CA SER A 18 -4.27 4.62 -14.74
C SER A 18 -3.21 3.52 -14.63
N GLY A 19 -3.51 2.39 -13.98
CA GLY A 19 -2.57 1.27 -13.80
C GLY A 19 -2.21 0.94 -12.34
N LYS A 20 -2.76 1.65 -11.35
CA LYS A 20 -2.50 1.42 -9.91
C LYS A 20 -2.68 -0.03 -9.47
N SER A 21 -3.86 -0.62 -9.70
CA SER A 21 -4.17 -1.97 -9.22
C SER A 21 -3.27 -3.03 -9.85
N THR A 22 -2.85 -2.82 -11.11
CA THR A 22 -1.84 -3.65 -11.77
C THR A 22 -0.48 -3.54 -11.07
N ARG A 23 -0.09 -2.34 -10.63
CA ARG A 23 1.15 -2.14 -9.85
C ARG A 23 1.07 -2.82 -8.49
N ALA A 24 -0.04 -2.65 -7.76
CA ALA A 24 -0.27 -3.26 -6.46
C ALA A 24 -0.19 -4.80 -6.55
N LYS A 25 -0.88 -5.40 -7.54
CA LYS A 25 -0.85 -6.84 -7.82
C LYS A 25 0.56 -7.34 -8.21
N ALA A 26 1.33 -6.54 -8.95
CA ALA A 26 2.71 -6.90 -9.28
C ALA A 26 3.63 -6.89 -8.04
N MET A 27 3.40 -5.97 -7.10
CA MET A 27 4.17 -5.89 -5.85
C MET A 27 3.87 -7.02 -4.86
N THR A 28 2.68 -7.61 -4.91
CA THR A 28 2.30 -8.75 -4.05
C THR A 28 2.67 -10.10 -4.66
N LYS A 29 3.02 -10.16 -5.95
CA LYS A 29 3.38 -11.41 -6.63
C LYS A 29 4.61 -12.05 -5.99
N GLY A 30 4.48 -13.32 -5.60
CA GLY A 30 5.57 -14.08 -4.99
C GLY A 30 5.84 -13.75 -3.51
N LYS A 31 5.12 -12.79 -2.92
CA LYS A 31 5.22 -12.51 -1.48
C LYS A 31 4.60 -13.66 -0.67
N PRO A 32 5.23 -14.08 0.44
CA PRO A 32 4.80 -15.26 1.19
C PRO A 32 3.50 -15.03 1.98
N LYS A 33 3.27 -13.81 2.46
CA LYS A 33 2.11 -13.44 3.29
C LYS A 33 1.56 -12.10 2.78
N VAL A 34 0.36 -12.12 2.24
CA VAL A 34 -0.32 -10.95 1.68
C VAL A 34 -1.69 -10.82 2.32
N VAL A 35 -2.00 -9.63 2.81
CA VAL A 35 -3.35 -9.22 3.18
C VAL A 35 -3.69 -7.97 2.40
N VAL A 36 -4.80 -7.99 1.69
CA VAL A 36 -5.36 -6.83 1.01
C VAL A 36 -6.55 -6.37 1.83
N PHE A 37 -6.54 -5.11 2.26
CA PHE A 37 -7.71 -4.43 2.79
C PHE A 37 -8.43 -3.80 1.59
N ASP A 38 -9.61 -4.31 1.27
CA ASP A 38 -10.28 -4.15 -0.02
C ASP A 38 -11.72 -3.64 0.14
N PRO A 39 -11.92 -2.34 0.44
CA PRO A 39 -13.25 -1.74 0.62
C PRO A 39 -14.18 -1.89 -0.59
N LEU A 40 -13.62 -2.07 -1.79
CA LEU A 40 -14.37 -2.13 -3.05
C LEU A 40 -14.59 -3.56 -3.56
N ASP A 41 -14.13 -4.58 -2.82
CA ASP A 41 -14.22 -6.00 -3.17
C ASP A 41 -13.69 -6.34 -4.58
N GLU A 42 -12.60 -5.67 -5.01
CA GLU A 42 -12.02 -5.81 -6.36
C GLU A 42 -11.08 -7.02 -6.50
N TYR A 43 -10.62 -7.60 -5.39
CA TYR A 43 -9.68 -8.71 -5.40
C TYR A 43 -10.42 -10.04 -5.44
N THR A 44 -10.76 -10.47 -6.66
CA THR A 44 -11.43 -11.74 -6.95
C THR A 44 -10.50 -12.71 -7.71
N GLY A 45 -10.74 -14.02 -7.51
CA GLY A 45 -10.06 -15.09 -8.26
C GLY A 45 -8.65 -15.46 -7.77
N GLY A 46 -8.09 -16.54 -8.34
CA GLY A 46 -6.79 -17.06 -7.95
C GLY A 46 -6.78 -17.75 -6.58
N LYS A 47 -5.65 -17.70 -5.87
CA LYS A 47 -5.45 -18.32 -4.54
C LYS A 47 -5.83 -17.39 -3.37
N ILE A 48 -6.44 -16.24 -3.62
CA ILE A 48 -6.79 -15.29 -2.57
C ILE A 48 -8.04 -15.76 -1.82
N VAL A 49 -7.96 -15.78 -0.49
CA VAL A 49 -9.10 -16.10 0.38
C VAL A 49 -9.83 -14.81 0.71
N LYS A 50 -11.09 -14.68 0.28
CA LYS A 50 -11.94 -13.57 0.68
C LYS A 50 -12.43 -13.74 2.12
N CYS A 51 -12.44 -12.66 2.86
CA CYS A 51 -12.92 -12.57 4.24
C CYS A 51 -13.73 -11.28 4.37
N TYR A 52 -14.85 -11.36 5.07
CA TYR A 52 -15.76 -10.24 5.32
C TYR A 52 -15.77 -9.83 6.80
N SER A 53 -14.96 -10.51 7.61
CA SER A 53 -14.83 -10.23 9.05
C SER A 53 -13.41 -10.54 9.54
N LEU A 54 -12.98 -9.84 10.60
CA LEU A 54 -11.68 -10.11 11.22
C LEU A 54 -11.54 -11.54 11.76
N PRO A 55 -12.58 -12.18 12.34
CA PRO A 55 -12.53 -13.60 12.70
C PRO A 55 -12.25 -14.53 11.50
N GLU A 56 -12.79 -14.23 10.32
CA GLU A 56 -12.49 -14.99 9.10
C GLU A 56 -11.02 -14.83 8.69
N VAL A 57 -10.49 -13.61 8.74
CA VAL A 57 -9.06 -13.35 8.50
C VAL A 57 -8.21 -14.18 9.45
N GLY A 58 -8.54 -14.18 10.75
CA GLY A 58 -7.82 -14.98 11.76
C GLY A 58 -7.88 -16.49 11.49
N ARG A 59 -9.04 -17.02 11.09
CA ARG A 59 -9.18 -18.43 10.69
C ARG A 59 -8.36 -18.77 9.45
N ALA A 60 -8.39 -17.91 8.43
CA ALA A 60 -7.63 -18.09 7.19
C ALA A 60 -6.11 -18.06 7.46
N ILE A 61 -5.63 -17.08 8.23
CA ILE A 61 -4.22 -17.01 8.63
C ILE A 61 -3.80 -18.28 9.37
N ARG A 62 -4.55 -18.70 10.40
CA ARG A 62 -4.21 -19.91 11.17
C ARG A 62 -4.11 -21.16 10.29
N ARG A 63 -5.05 -21.34 9.36
CA ARG A 63 -5.08 -22.48 8.43
C ARG A 63 -3.90 -22.48 7.46
N LEU A 64 -3.45 -21.31 7.03
CA LEU A 64 -2.51 -21.17 5.91
C LEU A 64 -1.09 -20.76 6.33
N TYR A 65 -0.87 -20.35 7.58
CA TYR A 65 0.37 -19.72 8.07
C TYR A 65 1.66 -20.42 7.64
N GLY A 66 1.71 -21.76 7.76
CA GLY A 66 2.89 -22.56 7.39
C GLY A 66 3.25 -22.45 5.91
N ARG A 67 2.24 -22.40 5.03
CA ARG A 67 2.41 -22.38 3.56
C ARG A 67 2.50 -20.96 2.97
N GLY A 68 2.24 -19.94 3.80
CA GLY A 68 1.96 -18.59 3.31
C GLY A 68 0.49 -18.42 2.94
N PHE A 69 0.07 -17.16 2.78
CA PHE A 69 -1.34 -16.83 2.53
C PHE A 69 -1.48 -15.58 1.67
N ALA A 70 -2.60 -15.52 0.94
CA ALA A 70 -3.11 -14.33 0.29
C ALA A 70 -4.57 -14.18 0.74
N ILE A 71 -4.91 -13.07 1.37
CA ILE A 71 -6.24 -12.81 1.94
C ILE A 71 -6.72 -11.46 1.41
N SER A 72 -7.97 -11.37 0.96
CA SER A 72 -8.67 -10.10 0.77
C SER A 72 -9.66 -9.92 1.93
N TYR A 73 -9.52 -8.85 2.70
CA TYR A 73 -10.44 -8.46 3.75
C TYR A 73 -11.30 -7.30 3.26
N VAL A 74 -12.58 -7.58 3.06
CA VAL A 74 -13.59 -6.59 2.70
C VAL A 74 -14.20 -6.03 4.00
N PRO A 75 -13.90 -4.79 4.39
CA PRO A 75 -14.49 -4.17 5.57
C PRO A 75 -15.98 -3.90 5.38
N ARG A 76 -16.69 -3.73 6.50
CA ARG A 76 -18.04 -3.17 6.48
C ARG A 76 -17.97 -1.71 6.03
N ALA A 77 -18.80 -1.33 5.06
CA ALA A 77 -18.90 0.05 4.59
C ALA A 77 -19.18 1.03 5.75
N GLY A 78 -18.46 2.15 5.77
CA GLY A 78 -18.52 3.17 6.82
C GLY A 78 -17.76 2.82 8.11
N ALA A 79 -17.13 1.64 8.19
CA ALA A 79 -16.31 1.21 9.32
C ALA A 79 -14.84 0.98 8.91
N GLU A 80 -14.39 1.55 7.80
CA GLU A 80 -13.10 1.27 7.18
C GLU A 80 -11.93 1.58 8.13
N ALA A 81 -11.97 2.73 8.81
CA ALA A 81 -10.93 3.12 9.77
C ALA A 81 -10.86 2.17 10.98
N GLU A 82 -12.02 1.79 11.55
CA GLU A 82 -12.10 0.84 12.66
C GLU A 82 -11.59 -0.55 12.24
N CYS A 83 -12.07 -1.05 11.09
CA CYS A 83 -11.66 -2.33 10.52
C CYS A 83 -10.16 -2.37 10.24
N LEU A 84 -9.58 -1.30 9.66
CA LEU A 84 -8.14 -1.23 9.41
C LEU A 84 -7.34 -1.17 10.70
N HIS A 85 -7.80 -0.42 11.71
CA HIS A 85 -7.18 -0.39 13.04
C HIS A 85 -7.13 -1.79 13.67
N ARG A 86 -8.25 -2.50 13.68
CA ARG A 86 -8.31 -3.85 14.27
C ARG A 86 -7.49 -4.85 13.46
N LEU A 87 -7.55 -4.78 12.12
CA LEU A 87 -6.74 -5.63 11.25
C LEU A 87 -5.25 -5.42 11.54
N THR A 88 -4.76 -4.18 11.49
CA THR A 88 -3.34 -3.87 11.71
C THR A 88 -2.85 -4.30 13.09
N SER A 89 -3.69 -4.18 14.12
CA SER A 89 -3.39 -4.68 15.47
C SER A 89 -3.27 -6.21 15.51
N ALA A 90 -4.14 -6.94 14.81
CA ALA A 90 -4.06 -8.39 14.69
C ALA A 90 -2.83 -8.83 13.88
N LEU A 91 -2.53 -8.15 12.76
CA LEU A 91 -1.37 -8.47 11.92
C LEU A 91 -0.04 -8.24 12.65
N TRP A 92 0.02 -7.25 13.54
CA TRP A 92 1.15 -7.06 14.45
C TRP A 92 1.41 -8.33 15.28
N GLN A 93 0.38 -8.89 15.91
CA GLN A 93 0.47 -10.12 16.70
C GLN A 93 0.88 -11.32 15.85
N VAL A 94 0.34 -11.44 14.63
CA VAL A 94 0.71 -12.50 13.66
C VAL A 94 2.20 -12.46 13.30
N GLN A 95 2.82 -11.28 13.39
CA GLN A 95 4.22 -11.05 13.07
C GLN A 95 5.18 -11.06 14.28
N CYS A 96 4.72 -11.33 15.50
CA CYS A 96 5.61 -11.55 16.65
C CYS A 96 6.72 -12.61 16.40
N PRO A 97 6.48 -13.72 15.65
CA PRO A 97 7.55 -14.65 15.29
C PRO A 97 8.66 -14.03 14.42
N TYR A 98 8.36 -13.05 13.58
CA TYR A 98 9.36 -12.33 12.80
C TYR A 98 10.24 -11.46 13.69
N GLU A 99 9.63 -10.70 14.59
CA GLU A 99 10.36 -9.85 15.54
C GLU A 99 11.33 -10.66 16.40
N GLY A 100 10.91 -11.84 16.85
CA GLY A 100 11.74 -12.79 17.59
C GLY A 100 12.68 -13.65 16.73
N GLY A 101 12.78 -13.40 15.41
CA GLY A 101 13.68 -14.10 14.50
C GLY A 101 13.31 -15.55 14.17
N ARG A 102 12.12 -16.01 14.56
CA ARG A 102 11.61 -17.39 14.37
C ARG A 102 10.98 -17.62 12.98
N ASP A 103 10.52 -16.55 12.33
CA ASP A 103 9.99 -16.61 10.96
C ASP A 103 10.54 -15.44 10.14
N PRO A 104 11.41 -15.66 9.14
CA PRO A 104 12.00 -14.58 8.34
C PRO A 104 11.02 -13.96 7.32
N ARG A 105 9.82 -14.52 7.16
CA ARG A 105 8.87 -14.08 6.13
C ARG A 105 8.12 -12.84 6.60
N LYS A 106 8.32 -11.74 5.86
CA LYS A 106 7.54 -10.50 5.98
C LYS A 106 6.07 -10.70 5.61
N LEU A 107 5.23 -9.80 6.11
CA LEU A 107 3.83 -9.66 5.72
C LEU A 107 3.65 -8.38 4.93
N THR A 108 3.03 -8.48 3.75
CA THR A 108 2.66 -7.31 2.93
C THR A 108 1.18 -7.01 3.14
N LEU A 109 0.88 -5.84 3.71
CA LEU A 109 -0.47 -5.27 3.81
C LEU A 109 -0.69 -4.30 2.65
N VAL A 110 -1.61 -4.61 1.75
CA VAL A 110 -2.11 -3.67 0.75
C VAL A 110 -3.36 -2.99 1.33
N VAL A 111 -3.46 -1.68 1.22
CA VAL A 111 -4.65 -0.92 1.62
C VAL A 111 -5.17 -0.20 0.38
N GLU A 112 -6.23 -0.74 -0.22
CA GLU A 112 -6.94 -0.08 -1.32
C GLU A 112 -7.81 1.05 -0.78
N GLU A 113 -7.94 2.11 -1.58
CA GLU A 113 -8.60 3.37 -1.20
C GLU A 113 -8.20 3.83 0.22
N MET A 114 -6.89 3.96 0.44
CA MET A 114 -6.31 4.29 1.74
C MET A 114 -6.88 5.58 2.35
N ASP A 115 -7.32 6.54 1.53
CA ASP A 115 -7.98 7.75 2.00
C ASP A 115 -9.28 7.47 2.78
N LEU A 116 -9.99 6.36 2.52
CA LEU A 116 -11.18 5.98 3.28
C LEU A 116 -10.87 5.49 4.69
N SER A 117 -9.72 4.85 4.89
CA SER A 117 -9.37 4.14 6.12
C SER A 117 -8.23 4.79 6.92
N PHE A 118 -7.40 5.60 6.28
CA PHE A 118 -6.35 6.39 6.90
C PHE A 118 -6.23 7.80 6.28
N PRO A 119 -7.28 8.63 6.46
CA PRO A 119 -7.38 9.96 5.86
C PRO A 119 -6.41 10.98 6.45
N SER A 120 -6.36 12.15 5.81
CA SER A 120 -5.58 13.32 6.21
C SER A 120 -6.18 14.08 7.39
N HIS A 121 -7.48 13.92 7.63
CA HIS A 121 -8.14 14.42 8.83
C HIS A 121 -7.86 13.49 10.03
N LYS A 122 -8.07 14.02 11.23
CA LYS A 122 -7.80 13.29 12.46
C LYS A 122 -8.82 12.16 12.64
N LEU A 123 -8.34 10.93 12.72
CA LEU A 123 -9.15 9.80 13.17
C LEU A 123 -9.37 9.85 14.69
N PRO A 124 -10.42 9.19 15.21
CA PRO A 124 -10.57 8.93 16.64
C PRO A 124 -9.27 8.35 17.24
N THR A 125 -8.92 8.78 18.46
CA THR A 125 -7.62 8.49 19.09
C THR A 125 -7.37 6.99 19.31
N GLU A 126 -8.44 6.23 19.46
CA GLU A 126 -8.45 4.78 19.60
C GLU A 126 -8.01 4.06 18.31
N PHE A 127 -8.20 4.67 17.12
CA PHE A 127 -7.87 4.07 15.83
C PHE A 127 -6.40 4.33 15.43
N SER A 128 -5.49 3.97 16.32
CA SER A 128 -4.03 4.20 16.17
C SER A 128 -3.27 3.04 15.51
N GLY A 129 -3.93 1.89 15.30
CA GLY A 129 -3.27 0.65 14.84
C GLY A 129 -2.51 0.80 13.52
N VAL A 130 -3.11 1.47 12.54
CA VAL A 130 -2.45 1.76 11.26
C VAL A 130 -1.26 2.70 11.44
N ALA A 131 -1.39 3.73 12.28
CA ALA A 131 -0.28 4.63 12.58
C ALA A 131 0.88 3.90 13.27
N ASN A 132 0.60 2.94 14.15
CA ASN A 132 1.62 2.10 14.78
C ASN A 132 2.37 1.25 13.74
N VAL A 133 1.65 0.60 12.81
CA VAL A 133 2.28 -0.15 11.70
C VAL A 133 3.09 0.78 10.79
N VAL A 134 2.59 1.97 10.46
CA VAL A 134 3.31 2.94 9.62
C VAL A 134 4.61 3.39 10.29
N ASN A 135 4.57 3.72 11.58
CA ASN A 135 5.73 4.26 12.27
C ASN A 135 6.74 3.17 12.69
N ARG A 136 6.29 1.94 12.94
CA ARG A 136 7.10 0.89 13.59
C ARG A 136 7.06 -0.48 12.90
N GLY A 137 6.28 -0.64 11.84
CA GLY A 137 6.06 -1.92 11.14
C GLY A 137 7.33 -2.57 10.61
N ARG A 138 8.36 -1.77 10.30
CA ARG A 138 9.70 -2.27 9.93
C ARG A 138 10.29 -3.21 10.98
N HIS A 139 10.04 -2.97 12.28
CA HIS A 139 10.60 -3.80 13.35
C HIS A 139 9.98 -5.19 13.44
N VAL A 140 8.73 -5.32 12.99
CA VAL A 140 7.94 -6.56 13.00
C VAL A 140 7.78 -7.17 11.60
N GLY A 141 8.42 -6.61 10.57
CA GLY A 141 8.39 -7.18 9.23
C GLY A 141 7.03 -7.00 8.51
N ILE A 142 6.32 -5.91 8.81
CA ILE A 142 5.10 -5.53 8.07
C ILE A 142 5.45 -4.47 7.04
N GLU A 143 5.29 -4.81 5.77
CA GLU A 143 5.33 -3.89 4.63
C GLU A 143 3.92 -3.35 4.38
N VAL A 144 3.81 -2.07 4.00
CA VAL A 144 2.51 -1.48 3.65
C VAL A 144 2.56 -0.91 2.24
N VAL A 145 1.57 -1.26 1.43
CA VAL A 145 1.32 -0.67 0.11
C VAL A 145 -0.01 0.08 0.19
N GLY A 146 0.06 1.41 0.31
CA GLY A 146 -1.11 2.27 0.26
C GLY A 146 -1.47 2.58 -1.18
N VAL A 147 -2.71 2.32 -1.57
CA VAL A 147 -3.24 2.63 -2.91
C VAL A 147 -4.37 3.64 -2.76
N THR A 148 -4.38 4.69 -3.57
CA THR A 148 -5.42 5.73 -3.49
C THR A 148 -5.57 6.49 -4.81
N GLN A 149 -6.77 6.98 -5.06
CA GLN A 149 -7.02 7.97 -6.12
C GLN A 149 -6.74 9.41 -5.70
N ARG A 150 -6.86 9.71 -4.39
CA ARG A 150 -6.81 11.06 -3.82
C ARG A 150 -5.64 11.20 -2.81
N PRO A 151 -4.38 11.24 -3.28
CA PRO A 151 -3.22 11.26 -2.39
C PRO A 151 -3.16 12.47 -1.44
N ALA A 152 -3.78 13.60 -1.77
CA ALA A 152 -3.89 14.74 -0.85
C ALA A 152 -4.76 14.40 0.38
N GLN A 153 -5.73 13.49 0.22
CA GLN A 153 -6.65 13.05 1.28
C GLN A 153 -6.07 11.93 2.14
N VAL A 154 -4.90 11.38 1.82
CA VAL A 154 -4.21 10.39 2.67
C VAL A 154 -3.44 11.06 3.81
N SER A 155 -3.42 10.39 4.96
CA SER A 155 -2.66 10.75 6.16
C SER A 155 -1.26 11.26 5.85
N LYS A 156 -0.93 12.43 6.41
CA LYS A 156 0.42 13.00 6.33
C LYS A 156 1.46 12.09 6.97
N THR A 157 1.08 11.35 8.03
CA THR A 157 1.92 10.35 8.68
C THR A 157 2.32 9.25 7.72
N PHE A 158 1.37 8.72 6.93
CA PHE A 158 1.70 7.73 5.90
C PHE A 158 2.63 8.34 4.84
N ARG A 159 2.21 9.45 4.22
CA ARG A 159 2.97 10.09 3.13
C ARG A 159 4.40 10.48 3.53
N GLY A 160 4.60 10.90 4.77
CA GLY A 160 5.91 11.26 5.32
C GLY A 160 6.84 10.05 5.57
N ASN A 161 6.29 8.87 5.86
CA ASN A 161 7.07 7.65 6.13
C ASN A 161 7.27 6.76 4.90
N VAL A 162 6.59 7.04 3.78
CA VAL A 162 6.74 6.27 2.53
C VAL A 162 8.16 6.36 1.99
N LEU A 163 8.74 5.21 1.64
CA LEU A 163 10.06 5.12 0.97
C LEU A 163 9.92 5.32 -0.54
N THR A 164 8.97 4.62 -1.14
CA THR A 164 8.77 4.58 -2.60
C THR A 164 7.39 5.10 -2.94
N THR A 165 7.28 6.04 -3.88
CA THR A 165 5.99 6.55 -4.36
C THR A 165 5.87 6.41 -5.86
N TYR A 166 4.85 5.70 -6.32
CA TYR A 166 4.46 5.61 -7.72
C TYR A 166 3.30 6.56 -7.98
N VAL A 167 3.55 7.59 -8.78
CA VAL A 167 2.56 8.60 -9.19
C VAL A 167 2.18 8.33 -10.65
N PHE A 168 1.01 7.74 -10.84
CA PHE A 168 0.31 7.64 -12.12
C PHE A 168 -0.49 8.94 -12.39
N PRO A 169 -1.09 9.12 -13.58
CA PRO A 169 -1.82 10.34 -13.91
C PRO A 169 -2.89 10.68 -12.86
N LEU A 170 -2.91 11.94 -12.42
CA LEU A 170 -3.85 12.48 -11.43
C LEU A 170 -4.85 13.41 -12.12
N ALA A 171 -6.11 13.38 -11.66
CA ALA A 171 -7.15 14.24 -12.21
C ALA A 171 -7.16 15.63 -11.56
N GLU A 172 -6.95 15.68 -10.24
CA GLU A 172 -7.21 16.86 -9.42
C GLU A 172 -5.92 17.65 -9.13
N GLU A 173 -6.02 18.98 -9.13
CA GLU A 173 -4.86 19.85 -8.91
C GLU A 173 -4.28 19.68 -7.50
N ASP A 174 -5.11 19.60 -6.46
CA ASP A 174 -4.66 19.40 -5.07
C ASP A 174 -3.81 18.13 -4.91
N ASP A 175 -4.19 17.07 -5.61
CA ASP A 175 -3.46 15.81 -5.61
C ASP A 175 -2.12 15.94 -6.36
N GLN A 176 -2.11 16.65 -7.49
CA GLN A 176 -0.87 16.97 -8.20
C GLN A 176 0.07 17.79 -7.31
N GLN A 177 -0.43 18.83 -6.65
CA GLN A 177 0.36 19.67 -5.74
C GLN A 177 0.89 18.86 -4.55
N ALA A 178 0.08 17.96 -3.98
CA ALA A 178 0.53 17.07 -2.91
C ALA A 178 1.69 16.16 -3.36
N MET A 179 1.64 15.62 -4.58
CA MET A 179 2.71 14.77 -5.12
C MET A 179 3.93 15.57 -5.59
N LEU A 180 3.75 16.79 -6.10
CA LEU A 180 4.87 17.66 -6.51
C LEU A 180 5.76 18.07 -5.34
N LYS A 181 5.23 18.15 -4.11
CA LYS A 181 6.05 18.33 -2.90
C LYS A 181 7.07 17.20 -2.70
N ARG A 182 6.78 16.01 -3.22
CA ARG A 182 7.66 14.83 -3.16
C ARG A 182 8.50 14.66 -4.42
N LEU A 183 7.95 14.94 -5.59
CA LEU A 183 8.64 14.79 -6.88
C LEU A 183 9.62 15.93 -7.16
N GLY A 184 9.28 17.15 -6.74
CA GLY A 184 9.98 18.39 -7.07
C GLY A 184 9.37 19.12 -8.27
N LYS A 185 9.55 20.46 -8.30
CA LYS A 185 8.90 21.37 -9.27
C LYS A 185 9.17 21.04 -10.73
N ARG A 186 10.36 20.49 -11.05
CA ARG A 186 10.72 20.08 -12.43
C ARG A 186 9.79 19.01 -13.02
N TRP A 187 9.04 18.29 -12.20
CA TRP A 187 8.11 17.26 -12.65
C TRP A 187 6.68 17.77 -12.84
N LYS A 188 6.42 19.07 -12.71
CA LYS A 188 5.08 19.66 -12.87
C LYS A 188 4.49 19.34 -14.24
N GLU A 189 5.23 19.64 -15.31
CA GLU A 189 4.75 19.43 -16.67
C GLU A 189 4.67 17.93 -17.04
N PRO A 190 5.70 17.11 -16.74
CA PRO A 190 5.60 15.66 -16.89
C PRO A 190 4.41 15.03 -16.17
N LEU A 191 4.08 15.50 -14.96
CA LEU A 191 2.95 14.96 -14.19
C LEU A 191 1.60 15.32 -14.82
N ARG A 192 1.45 16.55 -15.32
CA ARG A 192 0.22 17.01 -16.00
C ARG A 192 -0.07 16.25 -17.30
N THR A 193 0.99 15.89 -18.02
CA THR A 193 0.90 15.27 -19.35
C THR A 193 1.08 13.76 -19.33
N LEU A 194 1.20 13.17 -18.13
CA LEU A 194 1.47 11.75 -17.97
C LEU A 194 0.35 10.91 -18.60
N ALA A 195 0.72 10.00 -19.50
CA ALA A 195 -0.22 9.08 -20.13
C ALA A 195 -0.63 7.94 -19.18
N ASN A 196 -1.77 7.31 -19.44
CA ASN A 196 -2.17 6.10 -18.71
C ASN A 196 -1.06 5.04 -18.81
N HIS A 197 -0.91 4.25 -17.74
CA HIS A 197 0.15 3.26 -17.58
C HIS A 197 1.57 3.83 -17.61
N HIS A 198 1.75 5.14 -17.50
CA HIS A 198 3.03 5.74 -17.17
C HIS A 198 3.01 6.20 -15.72
N CYS A 199 4.14 6.12 -15.04
CA CYS A 199 4.28 6.59 -13.67
C CYS A 199 5.61 7.30 -13.44
N LEU A 200 5.60 8.28 -12.55
CA LEU A 200 6.80 8.82 -11.91
C LEU A 200 7.04 8.03 -10.62
N MET A 201 8.21 7.43 -10.47
CA MET A 201 8.62 6.74 -9.25
C MET A 201 9.59 7.62 -8.48
N ALA A 202 9.23 8.03 -7.27
CA ALA A 202 10.10 8.73 -6.34
C ALA A 202 10.63 7.76 -5.27
N GLU A 203 11.95 7.62 -5.19
CA GLU A 203 12.64 6.76 -4.22
C GLU A 203 14.02 7.36 -3.91
N ASN A 204 14.41 7.41 -2.63
CA ASN A 204 15.71 7.92 -2.18
C ASN A 204 16.09 9.30 -2.76
N GLY A 205 15.11 10.20 -2.89
CA GLY A 205 15.31 11.55 -3.45
C GLY A 205 15.48 11.60 -4.98
N GLN A 206 15.47 10.44 -5.65
CA GLN A 206 15.50 10.34 -7.10
C GLN A 206 14.09 10.13 -7.66
N VAL A 207 13.84 10.68 -8.83
CA VAL A 207 12.58 10.48 -9.55
C VAL A 207 12.91 9.93 -10.93
N THR A 208 12.31 8.80 -11.27
CA THR A 208 12.47 8.13 -12.57
C THR A 208 11.09 7.91 -13.19
N ALA A 209 10.97 8.13 -14.49
CA ALA A 209 9.75 7.87 -15.22
C ALA A 209 9.76 6.45 -15.80
N PHE A 210 8.60 5.78 -15.74
CA PHE A 210 8.42 4.43 -16.26
C PHE A 210 7.14 4.32 -17.08
N ARG A 211 7.18 3.42 -18.07
CA ARG A 211 6.00 2.81 -18.66
C ARG A 211 5.75 1.46 -18.01
N GLN A 212 4.50 1.21 -17.61
CA GLN A 212 4.04 -0.04 -17.03
C GLN A 212 3.34 -0.91 -18.09
N SER A 213 3.73 -2.17 -18.16
CA SER A 213 3.04 -3.19 -18.96
C SER A 213 1.76 -3.70 -18.29
N LYS A 214 0.97 -4.50 -19.02
CA LYS A 214 -0.24 -5.16 -18.48
C LYS A 214 0.06 -6.13 -17.32
N THR A 215 1.31 -6.61 -17.21
CA THR A 215 1.74 -7.51 -16.13
C THR A 215 2.40 -6.78 -14.95
N GLY A 216 2.51 -5.44 -15.02
CA GLY A 216 3.10 -4.61 -13.98
C GLY A 216 4.63 -4.44 -14.05
N LEU A 217 5.27 -5.00 -15.09
CA LEU A 217 6.68 -4.72 -15.38
C LEU A 217 6.86 -3.24 -15.75
N LEU A 218 7.89 -2.60 -15.19
CA LEU A 218 8.25 -1.21 -15.43
C LEU A 218 9.44 -1.13 -16.38
N THR A 219 9.30 -0.31 -17.42
CA THR A 219 10.36 0.00 -18.38
C THR A 219 10.70 1.49 -18.25
N PRO A 220 11.96 1.87 -17.97
CA PRO A 220 12.35 3.27 -17.88
C PRO A 220 12.01 4.02 -19.17
N VAL A 221 11.56 5.27 -19.04
CA VAL A 221 11.31 6.17 -20.16
C VAL A 221 11.89 7.55 -19.86
N SER A 222 12.29 8.26 -20.90
CA SER A 222 12.67 9.67 -20.79
C SER A 222 11.43 10.52 -21.00
N LEU A 223 11.07 11.33 -20.01
CA LEU A 223 10.10 12.41 -20.16
C LEU A 223 10.86 13.72 -20.32
N ARG A 224 10.38 14.61 -21.19
CA ARG A 224 10.92 15.98 -21.27
C ARG A 224 10.51 16.71 -20.00
N THR A 225 11.48 16.99 -19.12
CA THR A 225 11.29 17.75 -17.87
C THR A 225 11.57 19.23 -18.08
#